data_AF-A0A1B9Y7I1-F1
#
_entry.id   AF-A0A1B9Y7I1-F1
#
_cell.length_a   1.000
_cell.length_b   1.000
_cell.length_c   1.000
_cell.angle_alpha   90.00
_cell.angle_beta   90.00
_cell.angle_gamma   90.00
#
_symmetry.space_group_name_H-M   'P 1'
#
loop_
_entity.id
_entity.type
_entity.pdbx_description
1 polymer ?
#
loop_
_entity_poly.entity_id
_entity_poly.type
_entity_poly.pdbx_seq_one_letter_code
_entity_poly.pdbx_strand_id
1 'polypeptide(L)'
;MENFKIDLEAWKYAFEKAKEDRDKYFEWIKNEIEIVTDLINKYNKLYVLGGLGAKLLQASPNLFNQSMEIFEAMGNDVEESDKIKRDEEIEVLLEYAMNISLASENKNDTIPTLDNINEIIAQLSKIKLNVGFYEMTSELPKDGNVFDHLLKFTTMEDNLHVRGNGYEQHIVEVYKEIFEPFDDFLQKFYGFDSQDIFNVVKKLDELVVSKIGNPFGSSIAHKRFVEWDENKGEEAIKEDMRKGKHFMTQFLEDNPDLTDGKHLLNVIGVDLDDVRSYDRLFWVLPQTSKEGKIFELLSQKFNDNKDFLIGKFGGFPLGDTTIKTQPLVNIQDKYYSFSTSLAFRNIFEITTNLLEKADSIYFEQNFKNNTNQNSKDNYIEKKTKEVFESFLPKVKFYHSLDYKIIHKMEMKKLQN
;
A
#
# COMPACT_ATOMS: atom_id res chain seq x y z
N MET A 1 -24.90 -17.54 13.86
CA MET A 1 -24.23 -18.40 12.87
C MET A 1 -25.27 -19.29 12.21
N GLU A 2 -25.95 -18.77 11.19
CA GLU A 2 -26.71 -19.63 10.29
C GLU A 2 -25.72 -20.34 9.35
N ASN A 3 -25.84 -21.66 9.30
CA ASN A 3 -25.01 -22.51 8.46
C ASN A 3 -25.24 -22.16 6.98
N PHE A 4 -24.31 -21.45 6.36
CA PHE A 4 -24.16 -21.46 4.90
C PHE A 4 -23.84 -22.89 4.47
N LYS A 5 -24.87 -23.69 4.17
CA LYS A 5 -24.70 -24.92 3.39
C LYS A 5 -24.34 -24.49 1.97
N ILE A 6 -23.05 -24.50 1.68
CA ILE A 6 -22.55 -24.37 0.31
C ILE A 6 -23.14 -25.54 -0.49
N ASP A 7 -23.99 -25.23 -1.46
CA ASP A 7 -24.52 -26.22 -2.40
C ASP A 7 -23.42 -26.60 -3.39
N LEU A 8 -22.65 -27.62 -3.02
CA LEU A 8 -21.52 -28.15 -3.80
C LEU A 8 -21.93 -28.57 -5.23
N GLU A 9 -23.18 -28.96 -5.46
CA GLU A 9 -23.67 -29.33 -6.79
C GLU A 9 -23.94 -28.09 -7.65
N ALA A 10 -24.51 -27.03 -7.06
CA ALA A 10 -24.67 -25.74 -7.74
C ALA A 10 -23.30 -25.13 -8.12
N TRP A 11 -22.30 -25.24 -7.25
CA TRP A 11 -20.95 -24.76 -7.53
C TRP A 11 -20.26 -25.56 -8.63
N LYS A 12 -20.33 -26.90 -8.61
CA LYS A 12 -19.80 -27.75 -9.70
C LYS A 12 -20.44 -27.40 -11.04
N TYR A 13 -21.77 -27.26 -11.07
CA TYR A 13 -22.48 -26.87 -12.27
C TYR A 13 -22.02 -25.50 -12.80
N ALA A 14 -21.85 -24.51 -11.91
CA ALA A 14 -21.33 -23.20 -12.29
C ALA A 14 -19.90 -23.28 -12.87
N PHE A 15 -19.03 -24.12 -12.29
CA PHE A 15 -17.67 -24.32 -12.79
C PHE A 15 -17.65 -24.95 -14.17
N GLU A 16 -18.44 -26.01 -14.39
CA GLU A 16 -18.54 -26.66 -15.69
C GLU A 16 -19.07 -25.68 -16.74
N LYS A 17 -20.08 -24.88 -16.41
CA LYS A 17 -20.65 -23.88 -17.33
C LYS A 17 -19.69 -22.75 -17.68
N ALA A 18 -18.93 -22.24 -16.71
CA ALA A 18 -17.94 -21.21 -17.00
C ALA A 18 -16.74 -21.75 -17.79
N LYS A 19 -16.40 -23.03 -17.63
CA LYS A 19 -15.40 -23.70 -18.46
C LYS A 19 -15.88 -23.90 -19.90
N GLU A 20 -17.16 -24.20 -20.10
CA GLU A 20 -17.77 -24.36 -21.43
C GLU A 20 -17.82 -23.04 -22.23
N ASP A 21 -18.01 -21.89 -21.56
CA ASP A 21 -18.16 -20.57 -22.20
C ASP A 21 -17.32 -19.49 -21.50
N ARG A 22 -16.01 -19.74 -21.47
CA ARG A 22 -15.03 -18.91 -20.76
C ARG A 22 -14.91 -17.50 -21.35
N ASP A 23 -15.04 -17.37 -22.66
CA ASP A 23 -14.99 -16.07 -23.35
C ASP A 23 -16.17 -15.18 -22.94
N LYS A 24 -17.38 -15.73 -22.84
CA LYS A 24 -18.54 -14.97 -22.35
C LYS A 24 -18.36 -14.54 -20.89
N TYR A 25 -17.80 -15.41 -20.05
CA TYR A 25 -17.55 -15.08 -18.65
C TYR A 25 -16.48 -13.97 -18.52
N PHE A 26 -15.45 -14.00 -19.38
CA PHE A 26 -14.45 -12.95 -19.47
C PHE A 26 -15.04 -11.60 -19.88
N GLU A 27 -15.90 -11.57 -20.90
CA GLU A 27 -16.59 -10.34 -21.32
C GLU A 27 -17.58 -9.84 -20.26
N TRP A 28 -18.19 -10.75 -19.48
CA TRP A 28 -18.98 -10.34 -18.33
C TRP A 28 -18.15 -9.62 -17.27
N ILE A 29 -16.97 -10.14 -16.91
CA ILE A 29 -16.04 -9.47 -15.98
C ILE A 29 -15.68 -8.06 -16.49
N LYS A 30 -15.37 -7.92 -17.78
CA LYS A 30 -15.10 -6.59 -18.38
C LYS A 30 -16.25 -5.63 -18.23
N ASN A 31 -17.49 -6.07 -18.48
CA ASN A 31 -18.66 -5.21 -18.28
C ASN A 31 -18.80 -4.78 -16.81
N GLU A 32 -18.51 -5.66 -15.84
CA GLU A 32 -18.52 -5.31 -14.42
C GLU A 32 -17.43 -4.28 -14.06
N ILE A 33 -16.26 -4.36 -14.72
CA ILE A 33 -15.17 -3.38 -14.62
C ILE A 33 -15.60 -2.02 -15.21
N GLU A 34 -16.28 -2.01 -16.35
CA GLU A 34 -16.83 -0.79 -16.94
C GLU A 34 -17.86 -0.14 -16.00
N ILE A 35 -18.77 -0.94 -15.43
CA ILE A 35 -19.76 -0.48 -14.46
C ILE A 35 -19.10 0.19 -13.25
N VAL A 36 -18.07 -0.43 -12.65
CA VAL A 36 -17.40 0.17 -11.48
C VAL A 36 -16.61 1.41 -11.85
N THR A 37 -16.01 1.43 -13.04
CA THR A 37 -15.28 2.60 -13.56
C THR A 37 -16.23 3.78 -13.73
N ASP A 38 -17.41 3.54 -14.30
CA ASP A 38 -18.46 4.55 -14.43
C ASP A 38 -18.99 5.01 -13.07
N LEU A 39 -19.20 4.09 -12.12
CA LEU A 39 -19.62 4.43 -10.75
C LEU A 39 -18.60 5.34 -10.06
N ILE A 40 -17.32 5.00 -10.10
CA ILE A 40 -16.24 5.82 -9.54
C ILE A 40 -16.19 7.18 -10.23
N ASN A 41 -16.29 7.21 -11.57
CA ASN A 41 -16.19 8.43 -12.36
C ASN A 41 -17.36 9.39 -12.14
N LYS A 42 -18.52 8.96 -11.62
CA LYS A 42 -19.65 9.86 -11.29
C LYS A 42 -19.33 10.86 -10.17
N TYR A 43 -18.35 10.54 -9.32
CA TYR A 43 -18.05 11.30 -8.11
C TYR A 43 -16.64 11.87 -8.15
N ASN A 44 -16.35 12.77 -7.22
CA ASN A 44 -15.01 13.23 -6.95
C ASN A 44 -14.19 12.07 -6.35
N LYS A 45 -13.20 11.61 -7.11
CA LYS A 45 -12.38 10.44 -6.79
C LYS A 45 -11.62 10.56 -5.49
N LEU A 46 -11.27 11.78 -5.07
CA LEU A 46 -10.66 12.02 -3.76
C LEU A 46 -11.53 11.43 -2.64
N TYR A 47 -12.84 11.69 -2.70
CA TYR A 47 -13.78 11.28 -1.65
C TYR A 47 -14.19 9.82 -1.77
N VAL A 48 -14.18 9.26 -2.98
CA VAL A 48 -14.33 7.81 -3.19
C VAL A 48 -13.17 7.07 -2.54
N LEU A 49 -11.93 7.43 -2.88
CA LEU A 49 -10.73 6.82 -2.29
C LEU A 49 -10.66 7.06 -0.77
N GLY A 50 -11.04 8.27 -0.33
CA GLY A 50 -11.16 8.58 1.08
C GLY A 50 -12.16 7.70 1.82
N GLY A 51 -13.29 7.35 1.20
CA GLY A 51 -14.28 6.44 1.79
C GLY A 51 -13.75 5.02 2.00
N LEU A 52 -13.04 4.48 1.00
CA LEU A 52 -12.38 3.18 1.15
C LEU A 52 -11.23 3.25 2.16
N GLY A 53 -10.43 4.32 2.15
CA GLY A 53 -9.37 4.56 3.13
C GLY A 53 -9.91 4.67 4.56
N ALA A 54 -11.05 5.33 4.77
CA ALA A 54 -11.65 5.49 6.09
C ALA A 54 -12.17 4.15 6.63
N LYS A 55 -12.76 3.32 5.77
CA LYS A 55 -13.11 1.94 6.11
C LYS A 55 -11.89 1.08 6.43
N LEU A 56 -10.78 1.25 5.69
CA LEU A 56 -9.52 0.59 6.03
C LEU A 56 -9.03 1.01 7.42
N LEU A 57 -9.10 2.30 7.77
CA LEU A 57 -8.76 2.77 9.11
C LEU A 57 -9.67 2.18 10.20
N GLN A 58 -10.98 2.04 9.93
CA GLN A 58 -11.93 1.36 10.84
C GLN A 58 -11.64 -0.14 11.01
N ALA A 59 -11.14 -0.79 9.96
CA ALA A 59 -10.77 -2.20 9.96
C ALA A 59 -9.36 -2.47 10.49
N SER A 60 -8.53 -1.43 10.61
CA SER A 60 -7.14 -1.56 11.05
C SER A 60 -7.06 -1.58 12.58
N PRO A 61 -6.39 -2.58 13.18
CA PRO A 61 -6.17 -2.63 14.61
C PRO A 61 -5.25 -1.48 15.05
N ASN A 62 -5.58 -0.84 16.17
CA ASN A 62 -4.79 0.19 16.80
C ASN A 62 -4.88 0.08 18.33
N LEU A 63 -4.02 0.82 19.05
CA LEU A 63 -3.96 0.71 20.51
C LEU A 63 -5.30 1.05 21.18
N PHE A 64 -6.07 1.98 20.60
CA PHE A 64 -7.35 2.40 21.16
C PHE A 64 -8.42 1.33 20.99
N ASN A 65 -8.66 0.83 19.77
CA ASN A 65 -9.68 -0.20 19.57
C ASN A 65 -9.34 -1.52 20.29
N GLN A 66 -8.07 -1.91 20.40
CA GLN A 66 -7.63 -3.04 21.23
C GLN A 66 -7.92 -2.80 22.71
N SER A 67 -7.71 -1.57 23.19
CA SER A 67 -8.05 -1.21 24.57
C SER A 67 -9.56 -1.26 24.81
N MET A 68 -10.36 -0.85 23.82
CA MET A 68 -11.82 -0.89 23.88
C MET A 68 -12.36 -2.33 23.88
N GLU A 69 -11.78 -3.24 23.09
CA GLU A 69 -12.12 -4.67 23.16
C GLU A 69 -11.89 -5.26 24.56
N ILE A 70 -10.78 -4.88 25.22
CA ILE A 70 -10.49 -5.28 26.60
C ILE A 70 -11.52 -4.67 27.57
N PHE A 71 -11.89 -3.40 27.37
CA PHE A 71 -12.87 -2.70 28.20
C PHE A 71 -14.26 -3.34 28.12
N GLU A 72 -14.69 -3.74 26.93
CA GLU A 72 -15.92 -4.50 26.67
C GLU A 72 -15.85 -5.89 27.31
N ALA A 73 -14.72 -6.60 27.19
CA ALA A 73 -14.52 -7.91 27.83
C ALA A 73 -14.57 -7.84 29.37
N MET A 74 -14.33 -6.67 29.97
CA MET A 74 -14.49 -6.40 31.40
C MET A 74 -15.95 -6.06 31.81
N GLY A 75 -16.89 -6.05 30.85
CA GLY A 75 -18.31 -5.81 31.08
C GLY A 75 -18.73 -4.33 31.03
N ASN A 76 -17.91 -3.45 30.46
CA ASN A 76 -18.27 -2.06 30.24
C ASN A 76 -18.93 -1.87 28.86
N ASP A 77 -19.85 -0.92 28.76
CA ASP A 77 -20.44 -0.54 27.47
C ASP A 77 -19.42 0.24 26.63
N VAL A 78 -19.27 -0.18 25.36
CA VAL A 78 -18.38 0.45 24.37
C VAL A 78 -19.23 0.83 23.15
N GLU A 79 -19.06 2.05 22.65
CA GLU A 79 -19.76 2.50 21.45
C GLU A 79 -19.31 1.70 20.21
N GLU A 80 -20.24 1.40 19.30
CA GLU A 80 -19.93 0.61 18.11
C GLU A 80 -18.93 1.30 17.17
N SER A 81 -18.88 2.64 17.19
CA SER A 81 -17.89 3.46 16.48
C SER A 81 -16.45 3.25 16.97
N ASP A 82 -16.29 2.82 18.23
CA ASP A 82 -14.98 2.61 18.87
C ASP A 82 -14.46 1.17 18.70
N LYS A 83 -15.30 0.27 18.18
CA LYS A 83 -14.94 -1.13 17.92
C LYS A 83 -14.24 -1.28 16.58
N ILE A 84 -13.36 -2.28 16.50
CA ILE A 84 -12.75 -2.66 15.23
C ILE A 84 -13.80 -3.27 14.29
N LYS A 85 -13.96 -2.69 13.10
CA LYS A 85 -14.88 -3.22 12.08
C LYS A 85 -14.11 -4.19 11.19
N ARG A 86 -14.15 -5.49 11.51
CA ARG A 86 -13.39 -6.50 10.76
C ARG A 86 -13.83 -6.54 9.28
N ASP A 87 -12.90 -6.18 8.41
CA ASP A 87 -13.03 -6.29 6.95
C ASP A 87 -11.67 -6.73 6.40
N GLU A 88 -11.61 -7.99 5.98
CA GLU A 88 -10.37 -8.61 5.47
C GLU A 88 -10.11 -8.23 4.00
N GLU A 89 -11.08 -7.64 3.30
CA GLU A 89 -10.97 -7.34 1.87
C GLU A 89 -10.63 -5.89 1.58
N ILE A 90 -10.98 -4.97 2.49
CA ILE A 90 -10.97 -3.53 2.23
C ILE A 90 -9.62 -2.98 1.76
N GLU A 91 -8.50 -3.53 2.24
CA GLU A 91 -7.16 -3.12 1.78
C GLU A 91 -6.98 -3.40 0.28
N VAL A 92 -7.34 -4.61 -0.16
CA VAL A 92 -7.25 -5.00 -1.57
C VAL A 92 -8.23 -4.20 -2.42
N LEU A 93 -9.44 -3.99 -1.93
CA LEU A 93 -10.46 -3.22 -2.65
C LEU A 93 -10.06 -1.75 -2.79
N LEU A 94 -9.41 -1.17 -1.78
CA LEU A 94 -8.84 0.18 -1.84
C LEU A 94 -7.78 0.28 -2.92
N GLU A 95 -6.82 -0.66 -2.96
CA GLU A 95 -5.79 -0.68 -4.01
C GLU A 95 -6.41 -0.78 -5.40
N TYR A 96 -7.43 -1.62 -5.55
CA TYR A 96 -8.11 -1.76 -6.83
C TYR A 96 -8.87 -0.49 -7.22
N ALA A 97 -9.55 0.15 -6.27
CA ALA A 97 -10.19 1.45 -6.48
C ALA A 97 -9.18 2.54 -6.82
N MET A 98 -8.00 2.55 -6.20
CA MET A 98 -6.90 3.46 -6.53
C MET A 98 -6.46 3.24 -7.98
N ASN A 99 -6.23 1.99 -8.39
CA ASN A 99 -5.84 1.67 -9.76
C ASN A 99 -6.83 2.21 -10.80
N ILE A 100 -8.14 1.97 -10.60
CA ILE A 100 -9.20 2.44 -11.50
C ILE A 100 -9.31 3.97 -11.46
N SER A 101 -9.29 4.56 -10.26
CA SER A 101 -9.43 6.01 -10.08
C SER A 101 -8.32 6.78 -10.78
N LEU A 102 -7.07 6.30 -10.66
CA LEU A 102 -5.87 6.91 -11.22
C LEU A 102 -5.73 6.67 -12.73
N ALA A 103 -6.49 5.75 -13.32
CA ALA A 103 -6.47 5.49 -14.75
C ALA A 103 -7.21 6.54 -15.60
N SER A 104 -7.89 7.50 -14.97
CA SER A 104 -8.56 8.59 -15.68
C SER A 104 -8.58 9.87 -14.86
N GLU A 105 -8.84 11.01 -15.51
CA GLU A 105 -8.94 12.32 -14.86
C GLU A 105 -10.06 12.37 -13.81
N ASN A 106 -9.90 13.20 -12.77
CA ASN A 106 -10.95 13.50 -11.80
C ASN A 106 -11.76 14.71 -12.28
N LYS A 107 -12.83 14.48 -13.04
CA LYS A 107 -13.62 15.53 -13.71
C LYS A 107 -14.85 16.01 -12.92
N ASN A 108 -15.30 15.24 -11.95
CA ASN A 108 -16.54 15.50 -11.23
C ASN A 108 -16.25 16.00 -9.82
N ASP A 109 -16.96 17.05 -9.40
CA ASP A 109 -16.84 17.63 -8.05
C ASP A 109 -17.89 17.08 -7.07
N THR A 110 -18.78 16.19 -7.54
CA THR A 110 -19.85 15.61 -6.72
C THR A 110 -19.27 14.74 -5.61
N ILE A 111 -19.53 15.10 -4.35
CA ILE A 111 -19.12 14.29 -3.19
C ILE A 111 -20.08 13.10 -3.05
N PRO A 112 -19.57 11.84 -2.96
CA PRO A 112 -20.41 10.66 -2.78
C PRO A 112 -21.04 10.62 -1.38
N THR A 113 -22.14 9.87 -1.23
CA THR A 113 -22.63 9.45 0.10
C THR A 113 -21.95 8.15 0.55
N LEU A 114 -22.11 7.78 1.81
CA LEU A 114 -21.66 6.46 2.31
C LEU A 114 -22.31 5.30 1.52
N ASP A 115 -23.58 5.43 1.14
CA ASP A 115 -24.25 4.42 0.32
C ASP A 115 -23.61 4.27 -1.05
N ASN A 116 -23.20 5.38 -1.67
CA ASN A 116 -22.48 5.33 -2.95
C ASN A 116 -21.10 4.67 -2.80
N ILE A 117 -20.39 4.93 -1.69
CA ILE A 117 -19.12 4.27 -1.39
C ILE A 117 -19.34 2.76 -1.19
N ASN A 118 -20.37 2.36 -0.44
CA ASN A 118 -20.71 0.96 -0.22
C ASN A 118 -21.11 0.25 -1.53
N GLU A 119 -21.82 0.92 -2.44
CA GLU A 119 -22.16 0.40 -3.77
C GLU A 119 -20.89 0.13 -4.60
N ILE A 120 -19.93 1.06 -4.59
CA ILE A 120 -18.63 0.89 -5.26
C ILE A 120 -17.88 -0.31 -4.66
N ILE A 121 -17.81 -0.42 -3.34
CA ILE A 121 -17.12 -1.54 -2.65
C ILE A 121 -17.76 -2.88 -3.00
N ALA A 122 -19.09 -2.97 -2.98
CA ALA A 122 -19.81 -4.18 -3.35
C ALA A 122 -19.51 -4.59 -4.79
N GLN A 123 -19.44 -3.62 -5.71
CA GLN A 123 -19.10 -3.86 -7.10
C GLN A 123 -17.63 -4.31 -7.27
N LEU A 124 -16.67 -3.71 -6.56
CA LEU A 124 -15.26 -4.13 -6.56
C LEU A 124 -15.10 -5.56 -6.03
N SER A 125 -15.76 -5.89 -4.91
CA SER A 125 -15.72 -7.24 -4.31
C SER A 125 -16.32 -8.28 -5.26
N LYS A 126 -17.43 -7.95 -5.93
CA LYS A 126 -18.03 -8.80 -6.98
C LYS A 126 -17.04 -9.10 -8.11
N ILE A 127 -16.33 -8.09 -8.63
CA ILE A 127 -15.32 -8.29 -9.68
C ILE A 127 -14.21 -9.21 -9.18
N LYS A 128 -13.67 -8.97 -7.98
CA LYS A 128 -12.61 -9.79 -7.39
C LYS A 128 -13.01 -11.26 -7.32
N LEU A 129 -14.20 -11.55 -6.80
CA LEU A 129 -14.73 -12.92 -6.70
C LEU A 129 -14.88 -13.57 -8.08
N ASN A 130 -15.37 -12.83 -9.08
CA ASN A 130 -15.51 -13.35 -10.43
C ASN A 130 -14.16 -13.61 -11.12
N VAL A 131 -13.15 -12.79 -10.85
CA VAL A 131 -11.79 -13.00 -11.37
C VAL A 131 -11.16 -14.28 -10.77
N GLY A 132 -11.29 -14.49 -9.46
CA GLY A 132 -10.85 -15.75 -8.84
C GLY A 132 -11.53 -16.98 -9.46
N PHE A 133 -12.83 -16.88 -9.68
CA PHE A 133 -13.61 -17.93 -10.36
C PHE A 133 -13.15 -18.18 -11.81
N TYR A 134 -12.85 -17.12 -12.56
CA TYR A 134 -12.33 -17.20 -13.93
C TYR A 134 -10.93 -17.85 -14.01
N GLU A 135 -10.06 -17.59 -13.04
CA GLU A 135 -8.73 -18.20 -12.98
C GLU A 135 -8.81 -19.67 -12.55
N MET A 136 -9.69 -20.02 -11.61
CA MET A 136 -9.87 -21.42 -11.21
C MET A 136 -10.37 -22.30 -12.38
N THR A 137 -11.15 -21.72 -13.29
CA THR A 137 -11.67 -22.40 -14.48
C THR A 137 -10.71 -22.38 -15.68
N SER A 138 -9.50 -21.83 -15.52
CA SER A 138 -8.53 -21.75 -16.62
C SER A 138 -8.08 -23.13 -17.11
N GLU A 139 -7.71 -23.21 -18.38
CA GLU A 139 -7.08 -24.41 -18.92
C GLU A 139 -5.76 -24.74 -18.21
N LEU A 140 -5.35 -26.01 -18.30
CA LEU A 140 -4.04 -26.43 -17.81
C LEU A 140 -2.93 -25.64 -18.55
N PRO A 141 -1.84 -25.27 -17.86
CA PRO A 141 -0.69 -24.68 -18.50
C PRO A 141 -0.21 -25.54 -19.68
N LYS A 142 0.27 -24.90 -20.74
CA LYS A 142 0.85 -25.60 -21.89
C LYS A 142 2.03 -26.45 -21.40
N ASP A 143 1.99 -27.75 -21.70
CA ASP A 143 2.96 -28.76 -21.22
C ASP A 143 2.98 -29.00 -19.70
N GLY A 144 2.00 -28.45 -18.96
CA GLY A 144 1.82 -28.61 -17.52
C GLY A 144 0.76 -29.64 -17.14
N ASN A 145 0.67 -29.90 -15.84
CA ASN A 145 -0.31 -30.82 -15.25
C ASN A 145 -1.25 -30.10 -14.27
N VAL A 146 -2.13 -30.86 -13.62
CA VAL A 146 -3.12 -30.34 -12.66
C VAL A 146 -2.45 -29.64 -11.46
N PHE A 147 -1.30 -30.14 -11.00
CA PHE A 147 -0.54 -29.50 -9.93
C PHE A 147 0.00 -28.13 -10.35
N ASP A 148 0.51 -27.99 -11.58
CA ASP A 148 0.99 -26.70 -12.10
C ASP A 148 -0.16 -25.68 -12.20
N HIS A 149 -1.35 -26.13 -12.60
CA HIS A 149 -2.56 -25.30 -12.60
C HIS A 149 -2.95 -24.88 -11.17
N LEU A 150 -2.97 -25.82 -10.22
CA LEU A 150 -3.30 -25.54 -8.83
C LEU A 150 -2.30 -24.55 -8.21
N LEU A 151 -1.00 -24.74 -8.46
CA LEU A 151 0.04 -23.83 -7.97
C LEU A 151 -0.14 -22.41 -8.53
N LYS A 152 -0.42 -22.28 -9.84
CA LYS A 152 -0.72 -21.00 -10.46
C LYS A 152 -1.96 -20.36 -9.82
N PHE A 153 -3.04 -21.13 -9.67
CA PHE A 153 -4.29 -20.65 -9.10
C PHE A 153 -4.11 -20.20 -7.65
N THR A 154 -3.48 -21.01 -6.79
CA THR A 154 -3.19 -20.63 -5.40
C THR A 154 -2.33 -19.37 -5.33
N THR A 155 -1.31 -19.24 -6.19
CA THR A 155 -0.50 -18.01 -6.25
C THR A 155 -1.35 -16.79 -6.63
N MET A 156 -2.32 -16.95 -7.53
CA MET A 156 -3.22 -15.87 -7.92
C MET A 156 -4.20 -15.51 -6.80
N GLU A 157 -4.80 -16.50 -6.13
CA GLU A 157 -5.69 -16.30 -4.99
C GLU A 157 -4.95 -15.58 -3.84
N ASP A 158 -3.74 -16.00 -3.51
CA ASP A 158 -2.91 -15.32 -2.50
C ASP A 158 -2.71 -13.85 -2.88
N ASN A 159 -2.41 -13.56 -4.15
CA ASN A 159 -2.28 -12.18 -4.63
C ASN A 159 -3.61 -11.41 -4.71
N LEU A 160 -4.76 -12.08 -4.80
CA LEU A 160 -6.08 -11.45 -4.79
C LEU A 160 -6.59 -11.16 -3.37
N HIS A 161 -6.11 -11.89 -2.36
CA HIS A 161 -6.69 -11.84 -1.02
C HIS A 161 -5.73 -11.37 0.07
N VAL A 162 -4.43 -11.58 -0.10
CA VAL A 162 -3.44 -11.35 0.95
C VAL A 162 -2.55 -10.17 0.61
N ARG A 163 -2.29 -9.33 1.61
CA ARG A 163 -1.27 -8.27 1.55
C ARG A 163 -0.31 -8.43 2.72
N GLY A 164 0.99 -8.47 2.40
CA GLY A 164 2.07 -8.49 3.38
C GLY A 164 2.48 -9.90 3.81
N ASN A 165 3.76 -10.24 3.56
CA ASN A 165 4.31 -11.57 3.85
C ASN A 165 5.51 -11.51 4.82
N GLY A 166 5.73 -10.37 5.49
CA GLY A 166 6.95 -10.12 6.26
C GLY A 166 6.68 -9.46 7.61
N TYR A 167 7.42 -9.89 8.64
CA TYR A 167 7.46 -9.21 9.92
C TYR A 167 8.16 -7.85 9.78
N GLU A 168 7.58 -6.79 10.36
CA GLU A 168 8.12 -5.42 10.27
C GLU A 168 9.61 -5.37 10.62
N GLN A 169 10.03 -6.01 11.72
CA GLN A 169 11.43 -6.05 12.14
C GLN A 169 12.37 -6.58 11.05
N HIS A 170 11.94 -7.63 10.33
CA HIS A 170 12.72 -8.21 9.26
C HIS A 170 12.74 -7.31 8.01
N ILE A 171 11.61 -6.66 7.69
CA ILE A 171 11.54 -5.67 6.61
C ILE A 171 12.54 -4.55 6.88
N VAL A 172 12.58 -4.01 8.11
CA VAL A 172 13.51 -2.93 8.47
C VAL A 172 14.97 -3.38 8.36
N GLU A 173 15.32 -4.56 8.89
CA GLU A 173 16.68 -5.10 8.82
C GLU A 173 17.14 -5.27 7.37
N VAL A 174 16.36 -6.01 6.59
CA VAL A 174 16.70 -6.34 5.19
C VAL A 174 16.72 -5.09 4.32
N TYR A 175 15.82 -4.14 4.54
CA TYR A 175 15.80 -2.88 3.80
C TYR A 175 17.11 -2.11 3.99
N LYS A 176 17.55 -1.94 5.24
CA LYS A 176 18.80 -1.24 5.53
C LYS A 176 20.00 -1.94 4.91
N GLU A 177 20.13 -3.25 5.12
CA GLU A 177 21.27 -4.00 4.62
C GLU A 177 21.35 -4.01 3.07
N ILE A 178 20.21 -3.98 2.38
CA ILE A 178 20.18 -3.93 0.90
C ILE A 178 20.48 -2.53 0.36
N PHE A 179 19.94 -1.46 0.97
CA PHE A 179 19.97 -0.13 0.35
C PHE A 179 21.03 0.83 0.90
N GLU A 180 21.51 0.63 2.13
CA GLU A 180 22.60 1.43 2.72
C GLU A 180 23.86 1.50 1.83
N PRO A 181 24.29 0.40 1.15
CA PRO A 181 25.42 0.48 0.21
C PRO A 181 25.21 1.41 -1.00
N PHE A 182 23.98 1.89 -1.23
CA PHE A 182 23.60 2.75 -2.34
C PHE A 182 23.23 4.18 -1.88
N ASP A 183 23.43 4.52 -0.61
CA ASP A 183 23.07 5.83 -0.06
C ASP A 183 23.82 6.98 -0.73
N ASP A 184 25.13 6.85 -0.98
CA ASP A 184 25.92 7.86 -1.68
C ASP A 184 25.39 8.14 -3.10
N PHE A 185 24.88 7.10 -3.77
CA PHE A 185 24.28 7.22 -5.09
C PHE A 185 22.95 7.99 -5.01
N LEU A 186 22.06 7.60 -4.09
CA LEU A 186 20.78 8.29 -3.87
C LEU A 186 20.98 9.74 -3.47
N GLN A 187 21.93 10.01 -2.56
CA GLN A 187 22.24 11.35 -2.08
C GLN A 187 22.76 12.25 -3.21
N LYS A 188 23.56 11.70 -4.13
CA LYS A 188 24.07 12.43 -5.30
C LYS A 188 22.96 12.77 -6.31
N PHE A 189 22.04 11.84 -6.57
CA PHE A 189 21.01 12.01 -7.61
C PHE A 189 19.79 12.79 -7.12
N TYR A 190 19.31 12.50 -5.91
CA TYR A 190 18.06 13.05 -5.39
C TYR A 190 18.25 14.02 -4.22
N GLY A 191 19.39 13.94 -3.52
CA GLY A 191 19.68 14.75 -2.34
C GLY A 191 19.13 14.15 -1.03
N PHE A 192 18.80 12.87 -1.04
CA PHE A 192 18.37 12.07 0.11
C PHE A 192 18.90 10.63 -0.02
N ASP A 193 18.93 9.89 1.08
CA ASP A 193 19.41 8.50 1.14
C ASP A 193 18.27 7.48 1.39
N SER A 194 18.61 6.19 1.54
CA SER A 194 17.62 5.15 1.78
C SER A 194 16.93 5.26 3.14
N GLN A 195 17.61 5.81 4.15
CA GLN A 195 17.09 6.01 5.49
C GLN A 195 16.07 7.17 5.53
N ASP A 196 16.28 8.21 4.73
CA ASP A 196 15.32 9.30 4.52
C ASP A 196 14.02 8.77 3.89
N ILE A 197 14.11 7.92 2.85
CA ILE A 197 12.93 7.27 2.23
C ILE A 197 12.18 6.46 3.28
N PHE A 198 12.89 5.65 4.06
CA PHE A 198 12.30 4.83 5.12
C PHE A 198 11.58 5.66 6.16
N ASN A 199 12.20 6.74 6.63
CA ASN A 199 11.62 7.63 7.65
C ASN A 199 10.36 8.32 7.13
N VAL A 200 10.37 8.78 5.86
CA VAL A 200 9.19 9.36 5.21
C VAL A 200 8.05 8.35 5.15
N VAL A 201 8.31 7.15 4.63
CA VAL A 201 7.29 6.11 4.46
C VAL A 201 6.67 5.73 5.80
N LYS A 202 7.48 5.57 6.85
CA LYS A 202 6.99 5.23 8.20
C LYS A 202 6.09 6.32 8.80
N LYS A 203 6.32 7.58 8.43
CA LYS A 203 5.60 8.74 8.98
C LYS A 203 4.25 9.00 8.30
N LEU A 204 4.02 8.47 7.08
CA LEU A 204 2.79 8.70 6.32
C LEU A 204 1.53 8.35 7.14
N ASP A 205 1.56 7.23 7.85
CA ASP A 205 0.45 6.78 8.68
C ASP A 205 0.17 7.74 9.82
N GLU A 206 1.22 8.23 10.48
CA GLU A 206 1.09 9.18 11.57
C GLU A 206 0.46 10.50 11.10
N LEU A 207 0.78 10.94 9.88
CA LEU A 207 0.19 12.15 9.29
C LEU A 207 -1.31 12.00 9.08
N VAL A 208 -1.80 10.83 8.66
CA VAL A 208 -3.23 10.54 8.50
C VAL A 208 -3.90 10.34 9.86
N VAL A 209 -3.36 9.45 10.69
CA VAL A 209 -3.93 9.06 11.99
C VAL A 209 -4.04 10.24 12.94
N SER A 210 -3.11 11.20 12.90
CA SER A 210 -3.14 12.42 13.73
C SER A 210 -4.41 13.26 13.60
N LYS A 211 -5.27 12.99 12.62
CA LYS A 211 -6.51 13.72 12.36
C LYS A 211 -7.75 13.00 12.83
N ILE A 212 -7.64 11.73 13.24
CA ILE A 212 -8.79 10.93 13.65
C ILE A 212 -9.33 11.48 14.99
N GLY A 213 -10.64 11.70 15.05
CA GLY A 213 -11.35 12.29 16.19
C GLY A 213 -11.51 11.35 17.39
N ASN A 214 -10.44 10.70 17.82
CA ASN A 214 -10.43 9.82 18.99
C ASN A 214 -9.14 10.00 19.82
N PRO A 215 -9.02 9.38 21.01
CA PRO A 215 -7.83 9.49 21.85
C PRO A 215 -6.54 9.04 21.17
N PHE A 216 -6.60 8.05 20.28
CA PHE A 216 -5.43 7.59 19.53
C PHE A 216 -4.94 8.66 18.57
N GLY A 217 -5.82 9.19 17.70
CA GLY A 217 -5.48 10.28 16.79
C GLY A 217 -4.98 11.53 17.53
N SER A 218 -5.60 11.85 18.66
CA SER A 218 -5.17 12.95 19.54
C SER A 218 -3.75 12.76 20.10
N SER A 219 -3.38 11.52 20.45
CA SER A 219 -2.03 11.23 20.94
C SER A 219 -0.96 11.35 19.85
N ILE A 220 -1.27 10.94 18.62
CA ILE A 220 -0.39 11.14 17.46
C ILE A 220 -0.31 12.62 17.06
N ALA A 221 -1.41 13.37 17.14
CA ALA A 221 -1.38 14.83 16.95
C ALA A 221 -0.49 15.53 17.98
N HIS A 222 -0.55 15.10 19.24
CA HIS A 222 0.32 15.61 20.29
C HIS A 222 1.79 15.27 20.02
N LYS A 223 2.09 14.05 19.54
CA LYS A 223 3.44 13.68 19.12
C LYS A 223 3.98 14.64 18.04
N ARG A 224 3.17 14.95 17.01
CA ARG A 224 3.53 15.94 15.98
C ARG A 224 3.79 17.34 16.56
N PHE A 225 3.02 17.75 17.56
CA PHE A 225 3.23 19.02 18.25
C PHE A 225 4.57 19.04 19.00
N VAL A 226 4.91 17.96 19.72
CA VAL A 226 6.20 17.84 20.45
C VAL A 226 7.37 17.87 19.47
N GLU A 227 7.31 17.11 18.38
CA GLU A 227 8.35 17.13 17.34
C GLU A 227 8.51 18.51 16.68
N TRP A 228 7.40 19.22 16.46
CA TRP A 228 7.43 20.59 15.95
C TRP A 228 8.06 21.56 16.95
N ASP A 229 7.71 21.46 18.24
CA ASP A 229 8.25 22.31 19.32
C ASP A 229 9.77 22.13 19.44
N GLU A 230 10.24 20.88 19.43
CA GLU A 230 11.67 20.53 19.46
C GLU A 230 12.41 21.07 18.24
N ASN A 231 11.84 20.93 17.03
CA ASN A 231 12.49 21.37 15.79
C ASN A 231 12.50 22.90 15.63
N LYS A 232 11.43 23.58 16.04
CA LYS A 232 11.32 25.04 15.92
C LYS A 232 12.15 25.76 16.99
N GLY A 233 12.24 25.16 18.18
CA GLY A 233 13.01 25.66 19.30
C GLY A 233 12.27 26.71 20.13
N GLU A 234 12.40 26.58 21.45
CA GLU A 234 11.66 27.37 22.45
C GLU A 234 11.83 28.89 22.27
N GLU A 235 13.03 29.35 21.95
CA GLU A 235 13.30 30.78 21.80
C GLU A 235 12.62 31.41 20.58
N ALA A 236 12.55 30.69 19.46
CA ALA A 236 11.83 31.15 18.27
C ALA A 236 10.32 31.25 18.53
N ILE A 237 9.76 30.25 19.21
CA ILE A 237 8.34 30.22 19.60
C ILE A 237 8.03 31.39 20.55
N LYS A 238 8.87 31.61 21.57
CA LYS A 238 8.74 32.73 22.51
C LYS A 238 8.82 34.09 21.83
N GLU A 239 9.71 34.25 20.84
CA GLU A 239 9.86 35.50 20.10
C GLU A 239 8.56 35.87 19.39
N ASP A 240 7.93 34.92 18.71
CA ASP A 240 6.66 35.12 18.02
C ASP A 240 5.48 35.26 18.99
N MET A 241 5.52 34.59 20.14
CA MET A 241 4.55 34.82 21.23
C MET A 241 4.63 36.25 21.77
N ARG A 242 5.83 36.85 21.89
CA ARG A 242 5.98 38.27 22.27
C ARG A 242 5.38 39.22 21.23
N LYS A 243 5.29 38.80 19.96
CA LYS A 243 4.59 39.52 18.87
C LYS A 243 3.07 39.29 18.88
N GLY A 244 2.55 38.55 19.86
CA GLY A 244 1.12 38.29 20.05
C GLY A 244 0.61 37.00 19.38
N LYS A 245 1.49 36.17 18.80
CA LYS A 245 1.10 34.95 18.09
C LYS A 245 1.21 33.73 19.00
N HIS A 246 0.05 33.19 19.40
CA HIS A 246 -0.02 32.02 20.30
C HIS A 246 0.67 30.78 19.69
N PHE A 247 1.33 29.97 20.51
CA PHE A 247 2.11 28.80 20.04
C PHE A 247 1.26 27.82 19.21
N MET A 248 0.00 27.55 19.62
CA MET A 248 -0.91 26.72 18.83
C MET A 248 -1.21 27.29 17.45
N THR A 249 -1.33 28.62 17.33
CA THR A 249 -1.54 29.25 16.02
C THR A 249 -0.29 29.09 15.15
N GLN A 250 0.91 29.22 15.73
CA GLN A 250 2.15 28.93 15.01
C GLN A 250 2.23 27.47 14.53
N PHE A 251 1.86 26.52 15.39
CA PHE A 251 1.85 25.09 15.07
C PHE A 251 0.88 24.76 13.92
N LEU A 252 -0.34 25.29 13.98
CA LEU A 252 -1.37 25.04 12.96
C LEU A 252 -1.09 25.75 11.63
N GLU A 253 -0.38 26.88 11.64
CA GLU A 253 0.09 27.52 10.41
C GLU A 253 1.19 26.70 9.72
N ASP A 254 2.08 26.06 10.49
CA ASP A 254 3.12 25.18 9.95
C ASP A 254 2.57 23.77 9.62
N ASN A 255 1.39 23.41 10.16
CA ASN A 255 0.68 22.15 9.92
C ASN A 255 -0.78 22.42 9.49
N PRO A 256 -1.00 23.04 8.32
CA PRO A 256 -2.33 23.42 7.84
C PRO A 256 -3.26 22.21 7.61
N ASP A 257 -2.71 21.01 7.53
CA ASP A 257 -3.43 19.74 7.48
C ASP A 257 -4.13 19.37 8.80
N LEU A 258 -3.84 20.10 9.89
CA LEU A 258 -4.41 19.91 11.24
C LEU A 258 -5.40 21.01 11.64
N THR A 259 -5.86 21.85 10.72
CA THR A 259 -6.87 22.90 11.00
C THR A 259 -7.94 22.97 9.90
N ASP A 260 -9.13 23.44 10.26
CA ASP A 260 -10.19 23.79 9.31
C ASP A 260 -10.16 25.29 8.91
N GLY A 261 -9.15 26.03 9.39
CA GLY A 261 -8.99 27.47 9.17
C GLY A 261 -10.00 28.35 9.90
N LYS A 262 -11.00 27.77 10.58
CA LYS A 262 -12.02 28.50 11.35
C LYS A 262 -11.65 28.58 12.82
N HIS A 263 -10.98 27.55 13.34
CA HIS A 263 -10.56 27.47 14.73
C HIS A 263 -9.03 27.53 14.84
N LEU A 264 -8.49 28.73 15.09
CA LEU A 264 -7.05 29.02 15.13
C LEU A 264 -6.27 28.40 16.30
N LEU A 265 -6.93 27.61 17.16
CA LEU A 265 -6.36 27.02 18.36
C LEU A 265 -6.68 25.53 18.53
N ASN A 266 -7.55 24.95 17.70
CA ASN A 266 -7.99 23.58 17.84
C ASN A 266 -7.44 22.73 16.70
N VAL A 267 -6.83 21.59 17.07
CA VAL A 267 -6.54 20.52 16.11
C VAL A 267 -7.86 19.87 15.70
N ILE A 268 -8.04 19.60 14.40
CA ILE A 268 -9.22 18.91 13.88
C ILE A 268 -9.27 17.47 14.39
N GLY A 269 -10.45 17.05 14.83
CA GLY A 269 -10.81 15.64 14.96
C GLY A 269 -11.82 15.28 13.88
N VAL A 270 -11.46 14.32 13.03
CA VAL A 270 -12.29 13.80 11.95
C VAL A 270 -13.00 12.53 12.39
N ASP A 271 -14.32 12.49 12.18
CA ASP A 271 -15.07 11.24 12.20
C ASP A 271 -14.84 10.46 10.90
N LEU A 272 -14.54 9.17 11.02
CA LEU A 272 -14.29 8.30 9.88
C LEU A 272 -15.55 8.10 9.00
N ASP A 273 -16.74 8.39 9.52
CA ASP A 273 -17.99 8.35 8.75
C ASP A 273 -18.36 9.71 8.10
N ASP A 274 -17.61 10.80 8.38
CA ASP A 274 -17.83 12.10 7.73
C ASP A 274 -17.12 12.20 6.38
N VAL A 275 -17.83 11.83 5.31
CA VAL A 275 -17.30 11.88 3.94
C VAL A 275 -16.75 13.26 3.56
N ARG A 276 -17.31 14.36 4.07
CA ARG A 276 -16.89 15.72 3.68
C ARG A 276 -15.53 16.12 4.26
N SER A 277 -14.98 15.31 5.16
CA SER A 277 -13.70 15.55 5.82
C SER A 277 -12.52 14.81 5.17
N TYR A 278 -12.78 13.90 4.22
CA TYR A 278 -11.74 13.04 3.66
C TYR A 278 -10.64 13.79 2.90
N ASP A 279 -10.95 14.98 2.38
CA ASP A 279 -9.97 15.91 1.79
C ASP A 279 -8.93 16.43 2.78
N ARG A 280 -9.24 16.36 4.07
CA ARG A 280 -8.36 16.72 5.16
C ARG A 280 -7.76 15.49 5.82
N LEU A 281 -8.57 14.46 6.08
CA LEU A 281 -8.12 13.22 6.73
C LEU A 281 -6.92 12.59 6.03
N PHE A 282 -6.96 12.49 4.70
CA PHE A 282 -5.89 11.83 3.93
C PHE A 282 -4.84 12.79 3.40
N TRP A 283 -4.98 14.10 3.64
CA TRP A 283 -3.98 15.08 3.25
C TRP A 283 -2.74 14.93 4.13
N VAL A 284 -1.62 14.59 3.50
CA VAL A 284 -0.30 14.47 4.11
C VAL A 284 0.58 15.63 3.66
N LEU A 285 1.35 16.19 4.60
CA LEU A 285 2.17 17.37 4.38
C LEU A 285 3.65 17.04 4.65
N PRO A 286 4.56 17.27 3.69
CA PRO A 286 5.99 17.18 3.95
C PRO A 286 6.42 18.36 4.83
N GLN A 287 7.22 18.08 5.86
CA GLN A 287 7.72 19.07 6.82
C GLN A 287 9.07 19.67 6.42
N THR A 288 9.82 18.99 5.54
CA THR A 288 11.12 19.47 5.06
C THR A 288 11.18 19.48 3.54
N SER A 289 12.10 20.24 2.98
CA SER A 289 12.36 20.24 1.53
C SER A 289 12.77 18.86 1.01
N LYS A 290 13.45 18.08 1.85
CA LYS A 290 13.85 16.70 1.54
C LYS A 290 12.63 15.77 1.48
N GLU A 291 11.76 15.84 2.49
CA GLU A 291 10.48 15.11 2.47
C GLU A 291 9.64 15.51 1.26
N GLY A 292 9.63 16.79 0.88
CA GLY A 292 8.91 17.29 -0.29
C GLY A 292 9.35 16.64 -1.61
N LYS A 293 10.66 16.46 -1.81
CA LYS A 293 11.18 15.74 -2.98
C LYS A 293 10.79 14.26 -2.99
N ILE A 294 10.80 13.62 -1.82
CA ILE A 294 10.38 12.22 -1.69
C ILE A 294 8.89 12.11 -2.01
N PHE A 295 8.04 12.97 -1.44
CA PHE A 295 6.61 13.01 -1.72
C PHE A 295 6.33 13.19 -3.21
N GLU A 296 7.05 14.10 -3.88
CA GLU A 296 6.93 14.31 -5.32
C GLU A 296 7.20 13.02 -6.11
N LEU A 297 8.31 12.33 -5.83
CA LEU A 297 8.70 11.09 -6.51
C LEU A 297 7.75 9.91 -6.22
N LEU A 298 7.21 9.84 -5.01
CA LEU A 298 6.24 8.82 -4.59
C LEU A 298 4.79 9.15 -4.99
N SER A 299 4.56 10.29 -5.63
CA SER A 299 3.23 10.74 -6.01
C SER A 299 2.93 10.52 -7.49
N GLN A 300 1.65 10.37 -7.78
CA GLN A 300 1.09 10.36 -9.11
C GLN A 300 -0.20 11.17 -9.15
N LYS A 301 -0.56 11.67 -10.33
CA LYS A 301 -1.79 12.42 -10.57
C LYS A 301 -2.86 11.50 -11.14
N PHE A 302 -4.12 11.93 -11.05
CA PHE A 302 -5.18 11.30 -11.82
C PHE A 302 -4.83 11.32 -13.31
N ASN A 303 -5.03 10.19 -14.00
CA ASN A 303 -4.65 9.91 -15.38
C ASN A 303 -3.21 9.41 -15.59
N ASP A 304 -2.36 9.33 -14.56
CA ASP A 304 -1.00 8.78 -14.69
C ASP A 304 -1.00 7.24 -14.84
N ASN A 305 -2.01 6.55 -14.29
CA ASN A 305 -2.15 5.09 -14.37
C ASN A 305 -3.07 4.63 -15.53
N LYS A 306 -3.16 5.41 -16.61
CA LYS A 306 -4.11 5.19 -17.71
C LYS A 306 -4.03 3.80 -18.35
N ASP A 307 -2.83 3.22 -18.40
CA ASP A 307 -2.59 1.93 -19.04
C ASP A 307 -3.22 0.77 -18.27
N PHE A 308 -3.57 0.97 -16.99
CA PHE A 308 -4.26 -0.03 -16.17
C PHE A 308 -5.58 -0.49 -16.79
N LEU A 309 -6.34 0.40 -17.44
CA LEU A 309 -7.62 0.08 -18.08
C LEU A 309 -7.47 -0.36 -19.55
N ILE A 310 -6.24 -0.43 -20.08
CA ILE A 310 -5.97 -0.69 -21.50
C ILE A 310 -5.59 -2.16 -21.72
N GLY A 311 -5.95 -2.69 -22.88
CA GLY A 311 -5.53 -4.01 -23.35
C GLY A 311 -6.52 -5.12 -23.02
N LYS A 312 -6.14 -6.37 -23.34
CA LYS A 312 -7.05 -7.52 -23.21
C LYS A 312 -7.55 -7.69 -21.78
N PHE A 313 -6.67 -7.51 -20.80
CA PHE A 313 -6.94 -7.65 -19.37
C PHE A 313 -7.02 -6.28 -18.66
N GLY A 314 -7.39 -5.23 -19.40
CA GLY A 314 -7.56 -3.89 -18.84
C GLY A 314 -8.52 -3.91 -17.65
N GLY A 315 -8.09 -3.31 -16.55
CA GLY A 315 -8.84 -3.17 -15.31
C GLY A 315 -8.89 -4.42 -14.44
N PHE A 316 -8.11 -5.46 -14.73
CA PHE A 316 -8.05 -6.64 -13.85
C PHE A 316 -7.38 -6.29 -12.51
N PRO A 317 -7.84 -6.82 -11.35
CA PRO A 317 -7.28 -6.49 -10.03
C PRO A 317 -5.77 -6.75 -9.88
N LEU A 318 -5.23 -7.75 -10.61
CA LEU A 318 -3.81 -8.10 -10.63
C LEU A 318 -3.03 -7.47 -11.78
N GLY A 319 -3.62 -6.51 -12.49
CA GLY A 319 -2.96 -5.81 -13.61
C GLY A 319 -1.76 -4.98 -13.15
N ASP A 320 -0.89 -4.65 -14.11
CA ASP A 320 0.26 -3.78 -13.88
C ASP A 320 -0.21 -2.39 -13.43
N THR A 321 0.46 -1.84 -12.42
CA THR A 321 0.05 -0.56 -11.83
C THR A 321 1.23 0.22 -11.27
N THR A 322 1.12 1.54 -11.34
CA THR A 322 2.07 2.49 -10.77
C THR A 322 1.94 2.64 -9.25
N ILE A 323 0.81 2.26 -8.62
CA ILE A 323 0.56 2.54 -7.19
C ILE A 323 1.56 1.86 -6.25
N LYS A 324 2.24 0.79 -6.71
CA LYS A 324 3.27 0.09 -5.92
C LYS A 324 4.54 0.92 -5.76
N THR A 325 4.88 1.73 -6.76
CA THR A 325 6.08 2.59 -6.72
C THR A 325 5.75 4.06 -6.44
N GLN A 326 4.50 4.46 -6.68
CA GLN A 326 4.00 5.82 -6.44
C GLN A 326 2.67 5.76 -5.66
N PRO A 327 2.70 5.41 -4.37
CA PRO A 327 1.48 5.17 -3.59
C PRO A 327 0.68 6.45 -3.25
N LEU A 328 1.29 7.64 -3.37
CA LEU A 328 0.64 8.91 -3.04
C LEU A 328 -0.11 9.48 -4.24
N VAL A 329 -1.18 10.21 -3.97
CA VAL A 329 -1.92 10.94 -5.01
C VAL A 329 -1.65 12.44 -4.87
N ASN A 330 -1.18 13.08 -5.94
CA ASN A 330 -1.00 14.53 -6.00
C ASN A 330 -2.22 15.19 -6.64
N ILE A 331 -2.86 16.12 -5.92
CA ILE A 331 -4.02 16.88 -6.38
C ILE A 331 -3.76 18.35 -6.05
N GLN A 332 -3.57 19.18 -7.08
CA GLN A 332 -3.37 20.63 -6.92
C GLN A 332 -2.29 20.97 -5.86
N ASP A 333 -1.11 20.37 -6.00
CA ASP A 333 0.05 20.57 -5.11
C ASP A 333 -0.13 20.07 -3.66
N LYS A 334 -1.20 19.32 -3.38
CA LYS A 334 -1.38 18.56 -2.13
C LYS A 334 -1.16 17.07 -2.36
N TYR A 335 -0.62 16.40 -1.35
CA TYR A 335 -0.36 14.97 -1.38
C TYR A 335 -1.36 14.22 -0.50
N TYR A 336 -1.84 13.09 -1.00
CA TYR A 336 -2.85 12.28 -0.33
C TYR A 336 -2.36 10.84 -0.16
N SER A 337 -2.51 10.29 1.05
CA SER A 337 -2.15 8.91 1.38
C SER A 337 -3.39 8.15 1.82
N PHE A 338 -4.08 7.49 0.89
CA PHE A 338 -5.34 6.79 1.19
C PHE A 338 -5.15 5.42 1.86
N SER A 339 -4.03 4.76 1.58
CA SER A 339 -3.65 3.48 2.20
C SER A 339 -2.47 3.72 3.14
N THR A 340 -2.61 3.25 4.37
CA THR A 340 -1.58 3.35 5.41
C THR A 340 -0.44 2.32 5.19
N SER A 341 -0.78 1.10 4.79
CA SER A 341 0.19 0.02 4.60
C SER A 341 0.91 0.04 3.24
N LEU A 342 0.32 0.62 2.19
CA LEU A 342 0.77 0.43 0.81
C LEU A 342 2.22 0.88 0.58
N ALA A 343 2.60 2.06 1.09
CA ALA A 343 3.95 2.59 0.89
C ALA A 343 4.99 1.72 1.62
N PHE A 344 4.72 1.35 2.87
CA PHE A 344 5.63 0.53 3.66
C PHE A 344 5.82 -0.86 3.07
N ARG A 345 4.72 -1.50 2.66
CA ARG A 345 4.75 -2.84 2.07
C ARG A 345 5.56 -2.90 0.77
N ASN A 346 5.55 -1.82 -0.01
CA ASN A 346 6.27 -1.73 -1.29
C ASN A 346 7.59 -0.97 -1.18
N ILE A 347 8.13 -0.72 0.02
CA ILE A 347 9.33 0.10 0.20
C ILE A 347 10.55 -0.42 -0.60
N PHE A 348 10.69 -1.74 -0.73
CA PHE A 348 11.74 -2.33 -1.57
C PHE A 348 11.54 -2.01 -3.06
N GLU A 349 10.30 -2.08 -3.56
CA GLU A 349 9.97 -1.80 -4.95
C GLU A 349 10.12 -0.31 -5.25
N ILE A 350 9.69 0.55 -4.33
CA ILE A 350 9.88 2.00 -4.37
C ILE A 350 11.37 2.34 -4.53
N THR A 351 12.23 1.89 -3.63
CA THR A 351 13.65 2.25 -3.66
C THR A 351 14.37 1.62 -4.85
N THR A 352 14.01 0.39 -5.24
CA THR A 352 14.51 -0.25 -6.47
C THR A 352 14.18 0.58 -7.71
N ASN A 353 12.92 1.02 -7.84
CA ASN A 353 12.47 1.84 -8.96
C ASN A 353 13.17 3.22 -8.98
N LEU A 354 13.46 3.81 -7.83
CA LEU A 354 14.24 5.05 -7.75
C LEU A 354 15.68 4.89 -8.23
N LEU A 355 16.33 3.76 -7.91
CA LEU A 355 17.66 3.43 -8.42
C LEU A 355 17.65 3.26 -9.94
N GLU A 356 16.68 2.50 -10.46
CA GLU A 356 16.54 2.26 -11.91
C GLU A 356 16.24 3.55 -12.69
N LYS A 357 15.34 4.40 -12.17
CA LYS A 357 15.00 5.69 -12.78
C LYS A 357 16.16 6.70 -12.76
N ALA A 358 17.01 6.65 -11.74
CA ALA A 358 18.16 7.55 -11.64
C ALA A 358 19.20 7.24 -12.72
N ASP A 359 19.58 5.96 -12.87
CA ASP A 359 20.51 5.49 -13.89
C ASP A 359 20.35 3.98 -14.11
N SER A 360 19.68 3.63 -15.23
CA SER A 360 19.46 2.23 -15.63
C SER A 360 20.76 1.42 -15.81
N ILE A 361 21.86 2.06 -16.21
CA ILE A 361 23.15 1.37 -16.42
C ILE A 361 23.77 1.07 -15.05
N TYR A 362 23.77 2.05 -14.15
CA TYR A 362 24.23 1.84 -12.77
C TYR A 362 23.43 0.74 -12.08
N PHE A 363 22.10 0.75 -12.23
CA PHE A 363 21.19 -0.24 -11.67
C PHE A 363 21.54 -1.67 -12.14
N GLU A 364 21.67 -1.89 -13.46
CA GLU A 364 22.01 -3.19 -14.03
C GLU A 364 23.43 -3.67 -13.64
N GLN A 365 24.37 -2.75 -13.42
CA GLN A 365 25.77 -3.10 -13.11
C GLN A 365 26.06 -3.27 -11.61
N ASN A 366 25.27 -2.66 -10.73
CA ASN A 366 25.59 -2.59 -9.30
C ASN A 366 24.49 -3.15 -8.39
N PHE A 367 23.22 -3.08 -8.79
CA PHE A 367 22.11 -3.52 -7.95
C PHE A 367 21.54 -4.87 -8.38
N LYS A 368 21.40 -5.09 -9.69
CA LYS A 368 20.74 -6.26 -10.26
C LYS A 368 21.72 -7.34 -10.69
N ASN A 369 21.31 -8.60 -10.52
CA ASN A 369 22.12 -9.79 -10.79
C ASN A 369 23.36 -9.82 -9.88
N ASN A 370 24.04 -10.97 -9.76
CA ASN A 370 25.27 -11.12 -8.96
C ASN A 370 26.49 -10.35 -9.55
N THR A 371 26.29 -9.16 -10.12
CA THR A 371 27.25 -8.31 -10.84
C THR A 371 28.19 -7.57 -9.89
N ASN A 372 27.73 -7.25 -8.68
CA ASN A 372 28.49 -6.55 -7.64
C ASN A 372 28.31 -7.26 -6.29
N GLN A 373 29.31 -7.22 -5.42
CA GLN A 373 29.26 -7.78 -4.07
C GLN A 373 28.06 -7.25 -3.24
N ASN A 374 27.66 -6.00 -3.48
CA ASN A 374 26.53 -5.35 -2.79
C ASN A 374 25.21 -5.46 -3.57
N SER A 375 25.17 -6.20 -4.68
CA SER A 375 23.91 -6.42 -5.41
C SER A 375 22.88 -7.15 -4.55
N LYS A 376 21.60 -6.92 -4.83
CA LYS A 376 20.48 -7.52 -4.10
C LYS A 376 20.57 -9.05 -4.08
N ASP A 377 20.87 -9.66 -5.20
CA ASP A 377 20.90 -11.12 -5.35
C ASP A 377 22.06 -11.73 -4.54
N ASN A 378 23.25 -11.12 -4.59
CA ASN A 378 24.39 -11.56 -3.78
C ASN A 378 24.12 -11.40 -2.29
N TYR A 379 23.48 -10.29 -1.89
CA TYR A 379 23.05 -10.10 -0.50
C TYR A 379 22.11 -11.22 -0.04
N ILE A 380 21.05 -11.53 -0.81
CA ILE A 380 20.06 -12.57 -0.46
C ILE A 380 20.75 -13.93 -0.35
N GLU A 381 21.60 -14.28 -1.31
CA GLU A 381 22.36 -15.54 -1.28
C GLU A 381 23.27 -15.62 -0.05
N LYS A 382 23.99 -14.55 0.26
CA LYS A 382 24.91 -14.49 1.40
C LYS A 382 24.16 -14.57 2.73
N LYS A 383 23.11 -13.78 2.93
CA LYS A 383 22.29 -13.78 4.14
C LYS A 383 21.65 -15.15 4.35
N THR A 384 21.12 -15.75 3.28
CA THR A 384 20.56 -17.11 3.31
C THR A 384 21.62 -18.13 3.76
N LYS A 385 22.82 -18.07 3.17
CA LYS A 385 23.94 -18.94 3.57
C LYS A 385 24.31 -18.75 5.04
N GLU A 386 24.45 -17.52 5.52
CA GLU A 386 24.78 -17.19 6.91
C GLU A 386 23.75 -17.81 7.88
N VAL A 387 22.45 -17.69 7.55
CA VAL A 387 21.37 -18.29 8.33
C VAL A 387 21.50 -19.83 8.34
N PHE A 388 21.72 -20.47 7.20
CA PHE A 388 21.89 -21.92 7.14
C PHE A 388 23.16 -22.41 7.86
N GLU A 389 24.26 -21.69 7.78
CA GLU A 389 25.50 -21.98 8.52
C GLU A 389 25.28 -21.91 10.03
N SER A 390 24.43 -20.97 10.50
CA SER A 390 24.06 -20.86 11.90
C SER A 390 23.25 -22.08 12.40
N PHE A 391 22.35 -22.61 11.57
CA PHE A 391 21.55 -23.80 11.90
C PHE A 391 22.32 -25.11 11.77
N LEU A 392 23.27 -25.19 10.83
CA LEU A 392 24.00 -26.40 10.49
C LEU A 392 25.52 -26.16 10.52
N PRO A 393 26.11 -25.91 11.70
CA PRO A 393 27.50 -25.44 11.84
C PRO A 393 28.56 -26.47 11.40
N LYS A 394 28.17 -27.73 11.18
CA LYS A 394 29.05 -28.81 10.72
C LYS A 394 28.92 -29.09 9.22
N VAL A 395 27.99 -28.44 8.54
CA VAL A 395 27.76 -28.60 7.10
C VAL A 395 28.54 -27.53 6.34
N LYS A 396 29.18 -27.92 5.24
CA LYS A 396 29.89 -26.98 4.37
C LYS A 396 28.93 -26.44 3.32
N PHE A 397 28.62 -25.15 3.41
CA PHE A 397 27.80 -24.45 2.41
C PHE A 397 28.67 -23.87 1.30
N TYR A 398 28.18 -23.98 0.07
CA TYR A 398 28.81 -23.38 -1.11
C TYR A 398 27.92 -22.21 -1.58
N HIS A 399 28.54 -21.16 -2.08
CA HIS A 399 27.89 -19.95 -2.57
C HIS A 399 28.14 -19.82 -4.09
N SER A 400 27.17 -19.26 -4.82
CA SER A 400 27.25 -18.97 -6.26
C SER A 400 27.76 -20.14 -7.11
N LEU A 401 26.98 -21.23 -7.15
CA LEU A 401 27.32 -22.43 -7.91
C LEU A 401 26.89 -22.33 -9.38
N ASP A 402 27.86 -22.35 -10.29
CA ASP A 402 27.61 -22.51 -11.72
C ASP A 402 27.50 -23.99 -12.11
N TYR A 403 26.33 -24.39 -12.61
CA TYR A 403 26.09 -25.73 -13.12
C TYR A 403 26.08 -25.73 -14.64
N LYS A 404 26.96 -26.54 -15.25
CA LYS A 404 26.86 -26.84 -16.67
C LYS A 404 25.90 -28.01 -16.86
N ILE A 405 24.74 -27.75 -17.46
CA ILE A 405 23.81 -28.82 -17.84
C ILE A 405 24.43 -29.55 -19.04
N ILE A 406 25.04 -30.71 -18.80
CA ILE A 406 25.46 -31.62 -19.86
C ILE A 406 24.27 -32.54 -20.14
N HIS A 407 23.78 -32.54 -21.37
CA HIS A 407 22.62 -33.33 -21.81
C HIS A 407 22.98 -34.84 -21.80
N LYS A 408 22.98 -35.43 -20.60
CA LYS A 408 22.97 -36.86 -20.21
C LYS A 408 23.34 -36.94 -18.72
N MET A 409 22.33 -36.98 -17.84
CA MET A 409 22.32 -37.42 -16.42
C MET A 409 23.61 -37.40 -15.57
N GLU A 410 24.56 -36.49 -15.80
CA GLU A 410 25.69 -36.25 -14.90
C GLU A 410 25.95 -34.74 -14.81
N MET A 411 25.60 -34.17 -13.65
CA MET A 411 25.99 -32.80 -13.31
C MET A 411 27.45 -32.79 -12.88
N LYS A 412 28.31 -32.07 -13.61
CA LYS A 412 29.69 -31.79 -13.18
C LYS A 412 29.78 -30.36 -12.64
N LYS A 413 30.19 -30.25 -11.38
CA LYS A 413 30.44 -28.99 -10.67
C LYS A 413 31.68 -28.30 -11.26
N LEU A 414 31.57 -27.02 -11.60
CA LEU A 414 32.74 -26.16 -11.80
C LEU A 414 33.04 -25.44 -10.48
N GLN A 415 34.30 -25.49 -10.06
CA GLN A 415 34.83 -24.63 -9.01
C GLN A 415 35.64 -23.54 -9.73
N ASN A 416 35.28 -22.28 -9.50
CA ASN A 416 36.21 -21.17 -9.70
C ASN A 416 37.02 -20.97 -8.42
#